data_AF-A0A962RN13-F1
#
_entry.id   AF-A0A962RN13-F1
#
_cell.length_a   1.000
_cell.length_b   1.000
_cell.length_c   1.000
_cell.angle_alpha   90.00
_cell.angle_beta   90.00
_cell.angle_gamma   90.00
#
_symmetry.space_group_name_H-M   'P 1'
#
loop_
_entity.id
_entity.type
_entity.pdbx_description
1 polymer ?
#
loop_
_entity_poly.entity_id
_entity_poly.type
_entity_poly.pdbx_seq_one_letter_code
_entity_poly.pdbx_strand_id
1 'polypeptide(L)' 'MRAGYRSWLIGRHVAYYTLVGNAVRIVRVLHQQQDPDSHL' A
#
# COMPACT_ATOMS: atom_id res chain seq x y z
N MET A 1 -11.13 2.98 -0.89
CA MET A 1 -10.42 1.75 -0.46
C MET A 1 -11.11 0.50 -1.01
N ARG A 2 -10.42 -0.31 -1.84
CA ARG A 2 -10.94 -1.59 -2.35
C ARG A 2 -10.82 -2.65 -1.25
N ALA A 3 -11.89 -3.39 -0.95
CA ALA A 3 -11.89 -4.37 0.14
C ALA A 3 -10.72 -5.37 0.00
N GLY A 4 -9.97 -5.58 1.09
CA GLY A 4 -8.82 -6.49 1.13
C GLY A 4 -7.45 -5.84 0.84
N TYR A 5 -7.42 -4.61 0.33
CA TYR A 5 -6.19 -3.83 0.18
C TYR A 5 -5.86 -3.08 1.46
N ARG A 6 -4.59 -3.13 1.84
CA ARG A 6 -4.01 -2.45 3.00
C ARG A 6 -2.80 -1.65 2.55
N SER A 7 -2.48 -0.58 3.27
CA SER A 7 -1.27 0.21 3.06
C SER A 7 -0.43 0.28 4.35
N TRP A 8 0.88 0.42 4.18
CA TRP A 8 1.83 0.62 5.28
C TRP A 8 2.88 1.67 4.87
N LEU A 9 2.96 2.77 5.62
CA LEU A 9 4.03 3.77 5.51
C LEU A 9 5.37 3.29 6.12
N ILE A 10 6.41 3.21 5.30
CA ILE A 10 7.77 2.86 5.70
C ILE A 10 8.70 3.99 5.26
N GLY A 11 9.12 4.83 6.21
CA GLY A 11 9.88 6.05 5.91
C GLY A 11 9.09 6.97 4.99
N ARG A 12 9.61 7.22 3.78
CA ARG A 12 8.95 8.04 2.74
C ARG A 12 8.28 7.21 1.64
N HIS A 13 8.07 5.92 1.87
CA HIS A 13 7.39 5.03 0.91
C HIS A 13 6.13 4.44 1.52
N VAL A 14 5.12 4.20 0.68
CA VAL A 14 3.90 3.49 1.05
C VAL A 14 3.86 2.16 0.31
N ALA A 15 3.78 1.07 1.07
CA ALA A 15 3.59 -0.27 0.53
C ALA A 15 2.11 -0.63 0.54
N TYR A 16 1.55 -0.93 -0.63
CA TYR A 16 0.19 -1.45 -0.78
C TYR A 16 0.24 -2.96 -0.90
N TYR A 17 -0.57 -3.66 -0.12
CA TYR A 17 -0.54 -5.11 -0.02
C TYR A 17 -1.92 -5.72 0.22
N THR A 18 -2.01 -7.02 -0.01
CA THR A 18 -3.17 -7.84 0.36
C THR A 18 -2.72 -9.02 1.21
N LEU A 19 -3.64 -9.56 2.01
CA LEU A 19 -3.45 -10.80 2.75
C LEU A 19 -4.04 -11.95 1.95
N VAL A 20 -3.25 -12.99 1.70
CA VAL A 20 -3.68 -14.21 1.00
C VAL A 20 -3.25 -15.41 1.83
N GLY A 21 -4.21 -16.04 2.51
CA GLY A 21 -3.92 -17.10 3.49
C GLY A 21 -2.98 -16.59 4.59
N ASN A 22 -1.83 -17.25 4.74
CA ASN A 22 -0.79 -16.87 5.72
C ASN A 22 0.35 -16.04 5.09
N ALA A 23 0.11 -15.43 3.93
CA ALA A 23 1.12 -14.67 3.20
C ALA A 23 0.67 -13.22 2.95
N VAL A 24 1.66 -12.32 2.89
CA VAL A 24 1.49 -10.94 2.46
C VAL A 24 1.90 -10.83 0.99
N ARG A 25 1.00 -10.35 0.14
CA ARG A 25 1.32 -10.05 -1.27
C ARG A 25 1.47 -8.55 -1.44
N ILE A 26 2.69 -8.09 -1.69
CA ILE A 26 2.97 -6.70 -2.05
C ILE A 26 2.48 -6.46 -3.48
N VAL A 27 1.63 -5.44 -3.65
CA VAL A 27 1.07 -5.06 -4.94
C VAL A 27 1.87 -3.91 -5.55
N ARG A 28 2.19 -2.89 -4.74
CA ARG A 28 2.96 -1.71 -5.14
C ARG A 28 3.74 -1.14 -3.96
N VAL A 29 4.87 -0.50 -4.26
CA VAL A 29 5.58 0.37 -3.33
C VAL A 29 5.75 1.70 -4.03
N LEU A 30 5.16 2.75 -3.47
CA LEU A 30 5.22 4.10 -4.04
C LEU A 30 6.02 5.00 -3.10
N HIS A 31 6.76 5.95 -3.66
CA HIS A 31 7.28 7.05 -2.87
C HIS A 31 6.13 8.02 -2.54
N GLN A 32 6.14 8.63 -1.36
CA GLN A 32 5.06 9.48 -0.85
C GLN A 32 4.71 10.66 -1.78
N GLN A 33 5.68 11.16 -2.56
CA GLN A 33 5.44 12.22 -3.55
C GLN A 33 4.71 11.74 -4.81
N GLN A 34 4.58 10.43 -4.99
CA GLN A 34 3.82 9.79 -6.07
C GLN A 34 2.57 9.08 -5.55
N ASP A 35 2.20 9.28 -4.28
CA ASP A 35 1.03 8.68 -3.67
C ASP A 35 -0.24 9.43 -4.12
N PRO A 36 -1.10 8.82 -4.95
CA PRO A 36 -2.31 9.47 -5.44
C PRO A 36 -3.41 9.61 -4.38
N ASP A 37 -3.31 8.94 -3.21
CA ASP A 37 -4.24 9.15 -2.10
C ASP A 37 -3.92 10.46 -1.33
N SER A 38 -2.81 11.15 -1.62
CA SER A 38 -2.51 12.47 -1.03
C SER A 38 -3.46 13.59 -1.50
N HIS A 39 -4.36 13.31 -2.44
CA HIS A 39 -5.37 14.25 -2.94
C HIS A 39 -6.80 13.70 -2.77
N LEU A 40 -7.06 13.04 -1.64
CA LEU A 40 -8.41 12.64 -1.22
C LEU A 40 -8.73 13.18 0.18
#